data_AF-A0A442YGU0-F1
#
_entry.id   AF-A0A442YGU0-F1
#
_cell.length_a   1.000
_cell.length_b   1.000
_cell.length_c   1.000
_cell.angle_alpha   90.00
_cell.angle_beta   90.00
_cell.angle_gamma   90.00
#
_symmetry.space_group_name_H-M   'P 1'
#
loop_
_entity.id
_entity.type
_entity.pdbx_description
1 polymer ?
#
loop_
_entity_poly.entity_id
_entity_poly.type
_entity_poly.pdbx_seq_one_letter_code
_entity_poly.pdbx_strand_id
1 'polypeptide(L)'
;MRGAVYHYDQDQGFGYINGADGKRYIVGHEDLSPGVALVRGAPVEFQPDDGTARAVIAGRPSAAKSRNLIPRGVEPAQSTTGLWTYFWRAFKVRHVSFTGRARRKEFWGFFLFTLIVFFALFAFGVLIDAAITAIVGDLEFGALGYAPAFVFLLLTVLPWFALMVRRLHDIGLSGWFVLLYFVPGFNTLGVLALGLIPSKVGENPWGPVPAGVRI
;
A
#
# COMPACT_ATOMS: atom_id res chain seq x y z
N MET A 1 3.64 -20.69 25.20
CA MET A 1 3.15 -19.89 24.06
C MET A 1 4.35 -19.39 23.26
N ARG A 2 4.28 -19.37 21.93
CA ARG A 2 5.40 -18.93 21.09
C ARG A 2 5.24 -17.47 20.68
N GLY A 3 6.35 -16.77 20.50
CA GLY A 3 6.38 -15.39 20.01
C GLY A 3 7.75 -14.98 19.50
N ALA A 4 7.89 -13.69 19.22
CA ALA A 4 9.16 -13.08 18.84
C ALA A 4 9.38 -11.79 19.63
N VAL A 5 10.63 -11.54 20.02
CA VAL A 5 11.02 -10.32 20.74
C VAL A 5 10.75 -9.11 19.84
N TYR A 6 9.92 -8.19 20.29
CA TYR A 6 9.62 -6.95 19.57
C TYR A 6 10.68 -5.88 19.87
N HIS A 7 11.00 -5.72 21.15
CA HIS A 7 11.99 -4.78 21.66
C HIS A 7 12.35 -5.17 23.10
N TYR A 8 13.60 -4.99 23.51
CA TYR A 8 14.03 -5.16 24.89
C TYR A 8 15.06 -4.09 25.20
N ASP A 9 14.85 -3.37 26.29
CA ASP A 9 15.76 -2.35 26.79
C ASP A 9 16.57 -2.95 27.95
N GLN A 10 17.89 -3.10 27.75
CA GLN A 10 18.76 -3.67 28.77
C GLN A 10 18.96 -2.72 29.95
N ASP A 11 18.90 -1.41 29.73
CA ASP A 11 19.13 -0.40 30.76
C ASP A 11 17.92 -0.27 31.68
N GLN A 12 16.70 -0.41 31.12
CA GLN A 12 15.45 -0.36 31.89
C GLN A 12 14.97 -1.74 32.35
N GLY A 13 15.56 -2.83 31.87
CA GLY A 13 15.29 -4.19 32.34
C GLY A 13 13.93 -4.76 31.90
N PHE A 14 13.21 -4.11 30.99
CA PHE A 14 11.95 -4.60 30.46
C PHE A 14 11.87 -4.51 28.93
N GLY A 15 10.94 -5.26 28.35
CA GLY A 15 10.67 -5.23 26.93
C GLY A 15 9.30 -5.79 26.56
N TYR A 16 9.16 -6.10 25.28
CA TYR A 16 7.92 -6.54 24.67
C TYR A 16 8.14 -7.74 23.76
N ILE A 17 7.25 -8.72 23.83
CA ILE A 17 7.19 -9.90 22.97
C ILE A 17 5.86 -9.88 22.21
N ASN A 18 5.90 -10.07 20.90
CA ASN A 18 4.70 -10.32 20.11
C ASN A 18 4.39 -11.82 20.13
N GLY A 19 3.25 -12.19 20.71
CA GLY A 19 2.76 -13.56 20.74
C GLY A 19 2.26 -14.04 19.38
N ALA A 20 2.23 -15.35 19.17
CA ALA A 20 1.67 -15.97 17.97
C ALA A 20 0.15 -15.74 17.81
N ASP A 21 -0.53 -15.29 18.86
CA ASP A 21 -1.94 -14.87 18.85
C ASP A 21 -2.15 -13.42 18.37
N GLY A 22 -1.07 -12.69 18.07
CA GLY A 22 -1.12 -11.29 17.65
C GLY A 22 -1.22 -10.29 18.80
N LYS A 23 -1.18 -10.73 20.07
CA LYS A 23 -1.13 -9.83 21.23
C LYS A 23 0.31 -9.52 21.63
N ARG A 24 0.49 -8.38 22.31
CA ARG A 24 1.79 -7.96 22.85
C ARG A 24 1.84 -8.23 24.35
N TYR A 25 2.94 -8.83 24.78
CA TYR A 25 3.20 -9.18 26.16
C TYR A 25 4.41 -8.40 26.67
N ILE A 26 4.34 -7.93 27.92
CA ILE A 26 5.47 -7.28 28.61
C ILE A 26 6.40 -8.39 29.13
N VAL A 27 7.71 -8.20 29.07
CA VAL A 27 8.70 -9.12 29.65
C VAL A 27 9.67 -8.34 30.54
N GLY A 28 9.85 -8.78 31.78
CA GLY A 28 10.87 -8.26 32.70
C GLY A 28 12.15 -9.08 32.65
N HIS A 29 13.23 -8.55 33.23
CA HIS A 29 14.50 -9.27 33.37
C HIS A 29 14.35 -10.52 34.27
N GLU A 30 13.49 -10.44 35.29
CA GLU A 30 13.13 -11.51 36.22
C GLU A 30 12.40 -12.69 35.55
N ASP A 31 11.74 -12.44 34.42
CA ASP A 31 11.01 -13.46 33.68
C ASP A 31 11.89 -14.23 32.69
N LEU A 32 13.17 -13.83 32.55
CA LEU A 32 14.12 -14.44 31.63
C LEU A 32 14.81 -15.64 32.24
N SER A 33 14.82 -16.72 31.48
CA SER A 33 15.67 -17.86 31.81
C SER A 33 17.15 -17.52 31.56
N PRO A 34 18.08 -18.10 32.35
CA PRO A 34 19.51 -17.85 32.19
C PRO A 34 20.00 -18.13 30.76
N GLY A 35 20.72 -17.18 30.16
CA GLY A 35 21.34 -17.32 28.84
C GLY A 35 20.45 -16.99 27.64
N VAL A 36 19.24 -16.44 27.85
CA VAL A 36 18.36 -16.00 26.76
C VAL A 36 18.75 -14.61 26.27
N ALA A 37 19.25 -14.52 25.04
CA ALA A 37 19.53 -13.24 24.40
C ALA A 37 18.25 -12.67 23.75
N LEU A 38 17.69 -11.62 24.34
CA LEU A 38 16.54 -10.89 23.79
C LEU A 38 16.95 -9.92 22.68
N VAL A 39 17.36 -10.48 21.55
CA VAL A 39 17.60 -9.68 20.33
C VAL A 39 16.27 -9.50 19.60
N ARG A 40 16.03 -8.30 19.04
CA ARG A 40 14.83 -8.03 18.25
C ARG A 40 14.63 -9.08 17.15
N GLY A 41 13.46 -9.72 17.13
CA GLY A 41 13.08 -10.78 16.20
C GLY A 41 13.49 -12.19 16.65
N ALA A 42 14.19 -12.35 17.78
CA ALA A 42 14.54 -13.66 18.31
C ALA A 42 13.26 -14.45 18.65
N PRO A 43 13.15 -15.71 18.20
CA PRO A 43 12.04 -16.58 18.58
C PRO A 43 12.14 -16.92 20.07
N VAL A 44 11.03 -16.79 20.78
CA VAL A 44 10.93 -17.08 22.21
C VAL A 44 9.70 -17.91 22.50
N GLU A 45 9.79 -18.73 23.54
CA GLU A 45 8.66 -19.43 24.12
C GLU A 45 8.48 -18.93 25.56
N PHE A 46 7.25 -18.60 25.91
CA PHE A 46 6.91 -17.95 27.18
C PHE A 46 5.53 -18.41 27.66
N GLN A 47 5.28 -18.28 28.95
CA GLN A 47 3.97 -18.52 29.55
C GLN A 47 3.22 -17.18 29.66
N PRO A 48 2.08 -17.01 28.96
CA PRO A 48 1.29 -15.80 29.06
C PRO A 48 0.60 -15.75 30.43
N ASP A 49 0.76 -14.65 31.15
CA ASP A 49 0.10 -14.38 32.43
C ASP A 49 -0.32 -12.90 32.49
N ASP A 50 -1.62 -12.65 32.44
CA ASP A 50 -2.26 -11.32 32.47
C ASP A 50 -1.55 -10.22 31.65
N GLY A 51 -1.23 -10.52 30.39
CA GLY A 51 -0.54 -9.56 29.49
C GLY A 51 0.98 -9.47 29.68
N THR A 52 1.55 -10.28 30.59
CA THR A 52 2.98 -10.43 30.82
C THR A 52 3.45 -11.79 30.28
N ALA A 53 4.69 -11.84 29.79
CA ALA A 53 5.34 -13.05 29.31
C ALA A 53 6.30 -13.54 30.39
N ARG A 54 5.91 -14.61 31.09
CA ARG A 54 6.72 -15.23 32.14
C ARG A 54 7.50 -16.44 31.63
N ALA A 55 8.54 -16.82 32.37
CA ALA A 55 9.37 -18.00 32.06
C ALA A 55 9.83 -18.04 30.59
N VAL A 56 10.37 -16.92 30.12
CA VAL A 56 10.80 -16.73 28.74
C VAL A 56 12.07 -17.53 28.48
N ILE A 57 11.99 -18.46 27.54
CA ILE A 57 13.10 -19.29 27.06
C ILE A 57 13.38 -19.02 25.58
N ALA A 58 14.63 -19.28 25.18
CA ALA A 58 15.01 -19.23 23.76
C ALA A 58 14.19 -20.26 22.97
N GLY A 59 13.40 -19.77 22.03
CA GLY A 59 12.60 -20.63 21.16
C GLY A 59 13.50 -21.26 20.10
N ARG A 60 13.23 -22.52 19.73
CA ARG A 60 13.79 -23.05 18.49
C ARG A 60 13.24 -22.22 17.32
N PRO A 61 14.05 -21.84 16.32
CA PRO A 61 13.53 -21.18 15.12
C PRO A 61 12.41 -22.04 14.55
N SER A 62 11.20 -21.50 14.53
CA SER A 62 10.03 -22.24 14.07
C SER A 62 10.20 -22.52 12.58
N ALA A 63 10.42 -23.78 12.22
CA ALA A 63 10.37 -24.27 10.85
C ALA A 63 8.97 -24.11 10.19
N ALA A 64 7.96 -23.63 10.93
CA ALA A 64 6.60 -23.42 10.46
C ALA A 64 6.32 -21.96 10.06
N LYS A 65 7.18 -21.38 9.20
CA LYS A 65 6.76 -20.44 8.14
C LYS A 65 7.78 -20.39 6.98
N SER A 66 8.47 -21.50 6.71
CA SER A 66 9.34 -21.66 5.55
C SER A 66 8.64 -22.38 4.38
N ARG A 67 7.30 -22.39 4.33
CA ARG A 67 6.54 -22.94 3.18
C ARG A 67 6.12 -21.82 2.23
N ASN A 68 7.14 -21.23 1.62
CA ASN A 68 7.20 -20.52 0.33
C ASN A 68 8.36 -19.51 0.36
N LEU A 69 9.57 -19.98 0.69
CA LEU A 69 10.82 -19.39 0.21
C LEU A 69 11.19 -20.08 -1.11
N ILE A 70 10.30 -20.00 -2.09
CA ILE A 70 10.83 -19.70 -3.42
C ILE A 70 11.52 -18.34 -3.20
N PRO A 71 12.77 -18.13 -3.63
CA PRO A 71 13.30 -16.78 -3.76
C PRO A 71 12.46 -16.08 -4.83
N ARG A 72 11.23 -15.70 -4.47
CA ARG A 72 10.43 -14.74 -5.20
C ARG A 72 11.28 -13.50 -5.05
N GLY A 73 11.94 -13.16 -6.16
CA GLY A 73 13.17 -12.39 -6.21
C GLY A 73 13.23 -11.36 -5.10
N VAL A 74 14.40 -11.28 -4.46
CA VAL A 74 14.81 -10.10 -3.71
C VAL A 74 14.43 -8.90 -4.59
N GLU A 75 13.24 -8.32 -4.37
CA GLU A 75 12.97 -6.98 -4.86
C GLU A 75 13.96 -6.15 -4.06
N PRO A 76 14.99 -5.60 -4.73
CA PRO A 76 16.08 -4.96 -4.03
C PRO A 76 15.50 -3.88 -3.12
N ALA A 77 16.09 -3.79 -1.93
CA ALA A 77 15.83 -2.77 -0.95
C ALA A 77 15.53 -1.43 -1.62
N GLN A 78 14.27 -1.01 -1.51
CA GLN A 78 13.76 0.35 -1.72
C GLN A 78 14.61 1.22 -2.66
N SER A 79 14.60 0.90 -3.96
CA SER A 79 14.80 1.97 -4.92
C SER A 79 13.65 2.95 -4.69
N THR A 80 13.96 4.24 -4.57
CA THR A 80 12.98 5.31 -4.51
C THR A 80 12.03 5.13 -5.68
N THR A 81 10.89 4.48 -5.46
CA THR A 81 9.97 4.14 -6.53
C THR A 81 9.49 5.45 -7.11
N GLY A 82 9.96 5.78 -8.32
CA GLY A 82 9.66 7.05 -8.97
C GLY A 82 8.16 7.16 -9.18
N LEU A 83 7.66 8.40 -9.27
CA LEU A 83 6.24 8.64 -9.55
C LEU A 83 5.79 7.90 -10.83
N TRP A 84 6.68 7.83 -11.83
CA TRP A 84 6.47 7.10 -13.07
C TRP A 84 6.32 5.58 -12.87
N THR A 85 7.09 5.01 -11.95
CA THR A 85 6.99 3.60 -11.62
C THR A 85 5.64 3.26 -11.01
N TYR A 86 5.05 4.16 -10.20
CA TYR A 86 3.70 3.96 -9.67
C TYR A 86 2.63 3.95 -10.77
N PHE A 87 2.78 4.81 -11.78
CA PHE A 87 1.87 4.84 -12.92
C PHE A 87 1.84 3.49 -13.65
N TRP A 88 3.00 2.96 -14.09
CA TRP A 88 3.04 1.65 -14.75
C TRP A 88 2.66 0.48 -13.88
N ARG A 89 2.91 0.58 -12.57
CA ARG A 89 2.51 -0.45 -11.62
C ARG A 89 1.01 -0.67 -11.67
N ALA A 90 0.21 0.39 -11.74
CA ALA A 90 -1.25 0.31 -11.81
C ALA A 90 -1.79 -0.58 -12.94
N PHE A 91 -1.05 -0.71 -14.05
CA PHE A 91 -1.43 -1.51 -15.22
C PHE A 91 -0.80 -2.91 -15.27
N LYS A 92 0.13 -3.26 -14.36
CA LYS A 92 0.77 -4.60 -14.30
C LYS A 92 -0.03 -5.55 -13.39
N VAL A 93 0.07 -6.86 -13.67
CA VAL A 93 -0.73 -8.06 -13.27
C VAL A 93 -1.09 -8.24 -11.76
N ARG A 94 -0.90 -7.24 -10.89
CA ARG A 94 -1.35 -7.26 -9.48
C ARG A 94 -1.97 -5.95 -8.96
N HIS A 95 -2.27 -4.95 -9.81
CA HIS A 95 -2.70 -3.62 -9.34
C HIS A 95 -4.17 -3.24 -9.66
N VAL A 96 -4.93 -4.14 -10.30
CA VAL A 96 -6.40 -4.19 -10.16
C VAL A 96 -6.79 -4.86 -8.82
N SER A 97 -5.83 -5.08 -7.93
CA SER A 97 -6.10 -5.57 -6.59
C SER A 97 -6.72 -4.46 -5.75
N PHE A 98 -7.92 -4.72 -5.23
CA PHE A 98 -8.58 -3.89 -4.23
C PHE A 98 -8.03 -4.12 -2.82
N THR A 99 -7.05 -5.02 -2.65
CA THR A 99 -6.46 -5.35 -1.35
C THR A 99 -5.16 -4.57 -1.10
N GLY A 100 -4.83 -4.39 0.19
CA GLY A 100 -3.64 -3.67 0.60
C GLY A 100 -3.87 -2.17 0.77
N ARG A 101 -2.76 -1.44 0.89
CA ARG A 101 -2.70 -0.01 1.22
C ARG A 101 -1.90 0.75 0.17
N ALA A 102 -2.38 1.94 -0.20
CA ALA A 102 -1.70 2.84 -1.14
C ALA A 102 -1.29 4.14 -0.44
N ARG A 103 -0.01 4.52 -0.53
CA ARG A 103 0.50 5.76 0.06
C ARG A 103 0.21 6.97 -0.80
N ARG A 104 0.31 8.18 -0.22
CA ARG A 104 0.09 9.46 -0.95
C ARG A 104 0.92 9.61 -2.23
N LYS A 105 2.21 9.25 -2.22
CA LYS A 105 3.05 9.37 -3.43
C LYS A 105 2.61 8.45 -4.56
N GLU A 106 2.06 7.28 -4.23
CA GLU A 106 1.48 6.38 -5.22
C GLU A 106 0.18 6.94 -5.78
N PHE A 107 -0.69 7.46 -4.91
CA PHE A 107 -1.93 8.12 -5.28
C PHE A 107 -1.69 9.30 -6.24
N TRP A 108 -0.84 10.23 -5.85
CA TRP A 108 -0.50 11.41 -6.66
C TRP A 108 0.31 11.07 -7.91
N GLY A 109 1.20 10.08 -7.85
CA GLY A 109 1.94 9.62 -9.03
C GLY A 109 1.01 9.08 -10.11
N PHE A 110 0.07 8.21 -9.74
CA PHE A 110 -0.91 7.70 -10.70
C PHE A 110 -1.82 8.81 -11.23
N PHE A 111 -2.35 9.68 -10.37
CA PHE A 111 -3.20 10.81 -10.79
C PHE A 111 -2.47 11.73 -11.78
N LEU A 112 -1.26 12.16 -11.45
CA LEU A 112 -0.47 13.07 -12.26
C LEU A 112 -0.19 12.51 -13.66
N PHE A 113 0.31 11.28 -13.75
CA PHE A 113 0.64 10.69 -15.06
C PHE A 113 -0.59 10.31 -15.88
N THR A 114 -1.69 9.92 -15.22
CA THR A 114 -2.98 9.72 -15.91
C THR A 114 -3.45 11.02 -16.53
N LEU A 115 -3.35 12.13 -15.79
CA LEU A 115 -3.71 13.46 -16.26
C LEU A 115 -2.84 13.90 -17.44
N ILE A 116 -1.51 13.74 -17.33
CA ILE A 116 -0.57 14.09 -18.42
C ILE A 116 -0.87 13.31 -19.69
N VAL A 117 -1.00 11.98 -19.61
CA VAL A 117 -1.26 11.13 -20.78
C VAL A 117 -2.62 11.45 -21.39
N PHE A 118 -3.66 11.65 -20.56
CA PHE A 118 -4.98 12.03 -21.05
C PHE A 118 -4.95 13.35 -21.83
N PHE A 119 -4.36 14.42 -21.27
CA PHE A 119 -4.28 15.71 -21.96
C PHE A 119 -3.39 15.66 -23.20
N ALA A 120 -2.32 14.87 -23.19
CA ALA A 120 -1.49 14.66 -24.39
C ALA A 120 -2.29 13.99 -25.51
N LEU A 121 -3.06 12.93 -25.21
CA LEU A 121 -3.91 12.24 -26.19
C LEU A 121 -5.08 13.11 -26.65
N PHE A 122 -5.65 13.92 -25.75
CA PHE A 122 -6.72 14.85 -26.09
C PHE A 122 -6.22 15.96 -27.02
N ALA A 123 -5.07 16.59 -26.71
CA ALA A 123 -4.44 17.59 -27.57
C ALA A 123 -4.06 17.00 -28.93
N PHE A 124 -3.56 15.76 -28.96
CA PHE A 124 -3.34 15.03 -30.21
C PHE A 124 -4.63 14.89 -31.02
N GLY A 125 -5.76 14.55 -30.37
CA GLY A 125 -7.07 14.47 -31.01
C GLY A 125 -7.50 15.79 -31.64
N VAL A 126 -7.33 16.92 -30.95
CA VAL A 126 -7.61 18.27 -31.47
C VAL A 126 -6.77 18.57 -32.72
N LEU A 127 -5.48 18.21 -32.71
CA LEU A 127 -4.59 18.44 -33.85
C LEU A 127 -4.97 17.59 -35.07
N ILE A 128 -5.35 16.32 -34.85
CA ILE A 128 -5.80 15.43 -35.92
C ILE A 128 -7.12 15.91 -36.51
N ASP A 129 -8.07 16.30 -35.67
CA ASP A 129 -9.36 16.87 -36.10
C ASP A 129 -9.15 18.10 -36.99
N ALA A 130 -8.35 19.07 -36.51
CA ALA A 130 -8.00 20.26 -37.29
C ALA A 130 -7.31 19.94 -38.63
N ALA A 131 -6.41 18.96 -38.65
CA ALA A 131 -5.71 18.54 -39.87
C ALA A 131 -6.66 17.88 -40.89
N ILE A 132 -7.60 17.03 -40.42
CA ILE A 132 -8.60 16.39 -41.29
C ILE A 132 -9.53 17.44 -41.89
N THR A 133 -10.05 18.35 -41.07
CA THR A 133 -10.94 19.44 -41.54
C THR A 133 -10.25 20.32 -42.58
N ALA A 134 -8.96 20.60 -42.41
CA ALA A 134 -8.19 21.39 -43.38
C ALA A 134 -8.01 20.69 -44.75
N ILE A 135 -8.03 19.36 -44.81
CA ILE A 135 -7.80 18.58 -46.04
C ILE A 135 -9.12 18.22 -46.74
N VAL A 136 -10.12 17.79 -45.97
CA VAL A 136 -11.35 17.17 -46.51
C VAL A 136 -12.59 18.05 -46.30
N GLY A 137 -12.46 19.18 -45.60
CA GLY A 137 -13.58 20.02 -45.19
C GLY A 137 -14.30 19.47 -43.95
N ASP A 138 -15.42 20.10 -43.59
CA ASP A 138 -16.21 19.68 -42.42
C ASP A 138 -16.78 18.28 -42.63
N LEU A 139 -16.25 17.32 -41.87
CA LEU A 139 -16.77 15.96 -41.77
C LEU A 139 -17.41 15.76 -40.39
N GLU A 140 -18.54 15.04 -40.33
CA GLU A 140 -19.16 14.65 -39.05
C GLU A 140 -18.32 13.66 -38.23
N PHE A 141 -17.15 13.24 -38.74
CA PHE A 141 -16.23 12.30 -38.09
C PHE A 141 -15.26 12.92 -37.08
N GLY A 142 -15.40 14.21 -36.72
CA GLY A 142 -14.42 14.90 -35.85
C GLY A 142 -14.18 14.24 -34.49
N ALA A 143 -15.11 13.40 -34.03
CA ALA A 143 -14.94 12.58 -32.83
C ALA A 143 -13.83 11.51 -32.93
N LEU A 144 -13.43 11.08 -34.14
CA LEU A 144 -12.50 9.95 -34.32
C LEU A 144 -11.07 10.27 -33.85
N GLY A 145 -10.64 11.53 -33.97
CA GLY A 145 -9.34 11.98 -33.44
C GLY A 145 -9.21 11.79 -31.92
N TYR A 146 -10.33 11.80 -31.20
CA TYR A 146 -10.36 11.63 -29.74
C TYR A 146 -10.44 10.16 -29.29
N ALA A 147 -10.58 9.21 -30.22
CA ALA A 147 -10.69 7.79 -29.90
C ALA A 147 -9.54 7.26 -29.00
N PRO A 148 -8.26 7.64 -29.21
CA PRO A 148 -7.17 7.21 -28.31
C PRO A 148 -7.34 7.71 -26.88
N ALA A 149 -7.76 8.95 -26.68
CA ALA A 149 -8.01 9.52 -25.36
C ALA A 149 -9.18 8.81 -24.65
N PHE A 150 -10.23 8.48 -25.41
CA PHE A 150 -11.38 7.74 -24.91
C PHE A 150 -11.02 6.31 -24.49
N VAL A 151 -10.27 5.58 -25.32
CA VAL A 151 -9.77 4.23 -24.98
C VAL A 151 -8.88 4.28 -23.75
N PHE A 152 -7.97 5.26 -23.66
CA PHE A 152 -7.12 5.44 -22.49
C PHE A 152 -7.93 5.69 -21.21
N LEU A 153 -8.97 6.55 -21.28
CA LEU A 153 -9.87 6.79 -20.16
C LEU A 153 -10.47 5.47 -19.65
N LEU A 154 -11.04 4.66 -20.54
CA LEU A 154 -11.63 3.36 -20.18
C LEU A 154 -10.62 2.41 -19.52
N LEU A 155 -9.40 2.34 -20.04
CA LEU A 155 -8.33 1.52 -19.47
C LEU A 155 -7.93 1.96 -18.06
N THR A 156 -8.08 3.24 -17.73
CA THR A 156 -7.70 3.80 -16.42
C THR A 156 -8.79 3.69 -15.36
N VAL A 157 -10.04 3.44 -15.73
CA VAL A 157 -11.19 3.37 -14.80
C VAL A 157 -10.93 2.36 -13.68
N LEU A 158 -10.58 1.14 -14.04
CA LEU A 158 -10.44 0.05 -13.07
C LEU A 158 -9.21 0.24 -12.16
N PRO A 159 -8.02 0.60 -12.67
CA PRO A 159 -6.88 0.99 -11.82
C PRO A 159 -7.16 2.19 -10.91
N TRP A 160 -7.93 3.18 -11.37
CA TRP A 160 -8.31 4.35 -10.58
C TRP A 160 -9.13 3.96 -9.34
N PHE A 161 -10.17 3.16 -9.53
CA PHE A 161 -11.00 2.68 -8.42
C PHE A 161 -10.23 1.75 -7.47
N ALA A 162 -9.39 0.85 -8.00
CA ALA A 162 -8.54 -0.01 -7.17
C ALA A 162 -7.57 0.81 -6.30
N LEU A 163 -6.99 1.87 -6.85
CA LEU A 163 -6.13 2.80 -6.13
C LEU A 163 -6.89 3.57 -5.03
N MET A 164 -8.08 4.09 -5.33
CA MET A 164 -8.91 4.79 -4.34
C MET A 164 -9.29 3.88 -3.16
N VAL A 165 -9.66 2.63 -3.43
CA VAL A 165 -9.98 1.64 -2.39
C VAL A 165 -8.77 1.37 -1.49
N ARG A 166 -7.60 1.10 -2.07
CA ARG A 166 -6.36 0.91 -1.29
C ARG A 166 -5.96 2.18 -0.52
N ARG A 167 -6.33 3.36 -1.03
CA ARG A 167 -6.06 4.61 -0.34
C ARG A 167 -6.99 4.82 0.85
N LEU A 168 -8.27 4.45 0.71
CA LEU A 168 -9.22 4.38 1.82
C LEU A 168 -8.74 3.42 2.91
N HIS A 169 -8.30 2.22 2.52
CA HIS A 169 -7.70 1.26 3.44
C HIS A 169 -6.46 1.82 4.15
N ASP A 170 -5.63 2.60 3.46
CA ASP A 170 -4.42 3.18 4.05
C ASP A 170 -4.71 4.22 5.14
N ILE A 171 -5.83 4.94 5.04
CA ILE A 171 -6.30 5.87 6.06
C ILE A 171 -7.23 5.21 7.10
N GLY A 172 -7.45 3.90 7.00
CA GLY A 172 -8.24 3.13 7.95
C GLY A 172 -9.74 3.07 7.67
N LEU A 173 -10.18 3.50 6.49
CA LEU A 173 -11.57 3.45 6.05
C LEU A 173 -11.85 2.22 5.17
N SER A 174 -13.11 1.80 5.14
CA SER A 174 -13.57 0.74 4.25
C SER A 174 -13.45 1.13 2.77
N GLY A 175 -13.10 0.18 1.90
CA GLY A 175 -13.11 0.38 0.45
C GLY A 175 -14.46 0.80 -0.12
N TRP A 176 -15.57 0.46 0.55
CA TRP A 176 -16.92 0.82 0.13
C TRP A 176 -17.17 2.33 0.05
N PHE A 177 -16.39 3.15 0.77
CA PHE A 177 -16.46 4.60 0.66
C PHE A 177 -16.08 5.13 -0.73
N VAL A 178 -15.51 4.28 -1.61
CA VAL A 178 -15.27 4.64 -3.01
C VAL A 178 -16.55 4.97 -3.78
N LEU A 179 -17.70 4.42 -3.36
CA LEU A 179 -19.00 4.70 -3.97
C LEU A 179 -19.41 6.18 -3.84
N LEU A 180 -18.87 6.90 -2.85
CA LEU A 180 -19.10 8.35 -2.72
C LEU A 180 -18.55 9.12 -3.92
N TYR A 181 -17.65 8.54 -4.72
CA TYR A 181 -17.17 9.14 -5.96
C TYR A 181 -18.31 9.39 -6.98
N PHE A 182 -19.40 8.61 -6.92
CA PHE A 182 -20.56 8.81 -7.78
C PHE A 182 -21.50 9.92 -7.29
N VAL A 183 -21.26 10.49 -6.11
CA VAL A 183 -22.01 11.65 -5.61
C VAL A 183 -21.42 12.93 -6.24
N PRO A 184 -22.22 13.72 -6.98
CA PRO A 184 -21.75 14.97 -7.57
C PRO A 184 -21.11 15.89 -6.53
N GLY A 185 -19.97 16.51 -6.88
CA GLY A 185 -19.19 17.38 -6.00
C GLY A 185 -18.26 16.64 -5.03
N PHE A 186 -18.58 15.40 -4.64
CA PHE A 186 -17.70 14.60 -3.81
C PHE A 186 -16.55 13.97 -4.60
N ASN A 187 -16.69 13.82 -5.92
CA ASN A 187 -15.63 13.31 -6.79
C ASN A 187 -14.30 14.10 -6.64
N THR A 188 -14.32 15.41 -6.81
CA THR A 188 -13.12 16.25 -6.78
C THR A 188 -12.62 16.44 -5.35
N LEU A 189 -13.52 16.76 -4.42
CA LEU A 189 -13.17 16.95 -3.01
C LEU A 189 -12.64 15.65 -2.37
N GLY A 190 -13.22 14.51 -2.72
CA GLY A 190 -12.80 13.19 -2.24
C GLY A 190 -11.40 12.84 -2.72
N VAL A 191 -11.07 13.13 -3.98
CA VAL A 191 -9.69 12.94 -4.51
C VAL A 191 -8.69 13.78 -3.75
N LEU A 192 -9.01 15.06 -3.50
CA LEU A 192 -8.14 15.95 -2.72
C LEU A 192 -7.98 15.46 -1.27
N ALA A 193 -9.08 15.13 -0.60
CA ALA A 193 -9.05 14.61 0.76
C ALA A 193 -8.20 13.33 0.87
N LEU A 194 -8.44 12.36 -0.02
CA LEU A 194 -7.65 11.12 -0.08
C LEU A 194 -6.17 11.40 -0.40
N GLY A 195 -5.87 12.42 -1.19
CA GLY A 195 -4.49 12.82 -1.51
C GLY A 195 -3.74 13.49 -0.35
N LEU A 196 -4.44 14.13 0.58
CA LEU A 196 -3.83 14.97 1.63
C LEU A 196 -3.70 14.24 2.98
N ILE A 197 -4.71 13.46 3.38
CA ILE A 197 -4.75 12.79 4.69
C ILE A 197 -3.49 11.92 4.90
N PRO A 198 -2.82 11.90 6.06
CA PRO A 198 -1.69 10.99 6.28
C PRO A 198 -2.08 9.51 6.31
N SER A 199 -1.13 8.65 5.92
CA SER A 199 -1.28 7.20 6.11
C SER A 199 -1.43 6.88 7.59
N LYS A 200 -2.31 5.94 7.94
CA LYS A 200 -2.46 5.50 9.33
C LYS A 200 -1.16 4.82 9.80
N VAL A 201 -0.61 5.26 10.93
CA VAL A 201 0.59 4.66 11.51
C VAL A 201 0.28 3.26 12.06
N GLY A 202 1.23 2.34 11.92
CA GLY A 202 1.08 0.96 12.37
C GLY A 202 0.32 0.06 11.40
N GLU A 203 0.14 -1.19 11.81
CA GLU A 203 -0.63 -2.16 11.04
C GLU A 203 -2.14 -1.86 11.13
N ASN A 204 -2.86 -2.17 10.06
CA ASN A 204 -4.32 -2.14 10.03
C ASN A 204 -4.84 -3.43 9.36
N PRO A 205 -6.17 -3.68 9.32
CA PRO A 205 -6.72 -4.91 8.75
C PRO A 205 -6.32 -5.22 7.29
N TRP A 206 -5.85 -4.20 6.56
CA TRP A 206 -5.42 -4.31 5.17
C TRP A 206 -3.90 -4.41 5.00
N GLY A 207 -3.15 -4.48 6.11
CA GLY A 207 -1.72 -4.79 6.12
C GLY A 207 -0.83 -3.72 6.76
N PRO A 208 0.50 -3.93 6.68
CA PRO A 208 1.48 -3.03 7.27
C PRO A 208 1.52 -1.68 6.54
N VAL A 209 2.12 -0.68 7.19
CA VAL A 209 2.32 0.65 6.59
C VAL A 209 3.07 0.51 5.26
N PRO A 210 2.63 1.21 4.19
CA PRO A 210 3.34 1.19 2.91
C PRO A 210 4.80 1.62 3.05
N ALA A 211 5.69 0.98 2.29
CA ALA A 211 7.12 1.29 2.31
C ALA A 211 7.40 2.78 2.03
N GLY A 212 8.35 3.35 2.77
CA GLY A 212 8.82 4.73 2.61
C GLY A 212 7.86 5.83 3.13
N VAL A 213 6.88 5.48 3.96
CA VAL A 213 6.21 6.44 4.84
C VAL A 213 7.15 6.72 6.02
N ARG A 214 7.55 7.98 6.23
CA ARG A 214 8.32 8.37 7.42
C ARG A 214 7.34 8.44 8.59
N ILE A 215 7.63 7.67 9.64
CA ILE A 215 6.84 7.58 10.88
C ILE A 215 7.43 8.57 11.87
#